data_AF-A0AAJ2Q132-F1
#
_entry.id   AF-A0AAJ2Q132-F1
#
_cell.length_a   1.000
_cell.length_b   1.000
_cell.length_c   1.000
_cell.angle_alpha   90.00
_cell.angle_beta   90.00
_cell.angle_gamma   90.00
#
_symmetry.space_group_name_H-M   'P 1'
#
loop_
_entity.id
_entity.type
_entity.pdbx_description
1 polymer ?
#
loop_
_entity_poly.entity_id
_entity_poly.type
_entity_poly.pdbx_seq_one_letter_code
_entity_poly.pdbx_strand_id
1 'polypeptide(L)'
;MDEARARDVLGAAGVLPGAAGEARLLALGENAVFAAGDLVVKVGRDAGLLDRARGELGIAAWLGEAGFPAVRAAESEPRLVEGHPVTVWHRLPDPVRPAVPGDLAELLRLVHALPAPPFVLPRRELLAGVERWLRLAGDAVDPAHAAYLRERRDGFAAAAAALTPHLP
;
A
#
# COMPACT_ATOMS: atom_id res chain seq x y z
N MET A 1 -10.91 -6.48 9.24
CA MET A 1 -9.89 -7.32 9.89
C MET A 1 -9.21 -6.52 11.01
N ASP A 2 -9.20 -7.10 12.20
CA ASP A 2 -8.47 -6.64 13.38
C ASP A 2 -7.06 -7.27 13.46
N GLU A 3 -6.31 -6.96 14.50
CA GLU A 3 -4.94 -7.48 14.68
C GLU A 3 -4.92 -9.00 14.91
N ALA A 4 -5.85 -9.55 15.69
CA ALA A 4 -5.90 -10.97 16.01
C ALA A 4 -6.04 -11.81 14.73
N ARG A 5 -7.02 -11.47 13.89
CA ARG A 5 -7.22 -12.14 12.61
C ARG A 5 -6.02 -11.98 11.67
N ALA A 6 -5.38 -10.82 11.67
CA ALA A 6 -4.18 -10.60 10.86
C ALA A 6 -2.98 -11.44 11.33
N ARG A 7 -2.85 -11.69 12.63
CA ARG A 7 -1.84 -12.60 13.20
C ARG A 7 -2.10 -14.07 12.85
N ASP A 8 -3.36 -14.50 12.85
CA ASP A 8 -3.71 -15.86 12.42
C ASP A 8 -3.30 -16.10 10.96
N VAL A 9 -3.64 -15.15 10.07
CA VAL A 9 -3.25 -15.20 8.66
C VAL A 9 -1.73 -15.18 8.51
N LEU A 10 -1.02 -14.36 9.28
CA LEU A 10 0.45 -14.34 9.29
C LEU A 10 1.04 -15.69 9.70
N GLY A 11 0.47 -16.34 10.71
CA GLY A 11 0.87 -17.69 11.14
C GLY A 11 0.61 -18.74 10.06
N ALA A 12 -0.57 -18.72 9.46
CA ALA A 12 -0.95 -19.63 8.38
C ALA A 12 -0.12 -19.44 7.10
N ALA A 13 0.40 -18.24 6.86
CA ALA A 13 1.19 -17.93 5.66
C ALA A 13 2.54 -18.66 5.64
N GLY A 14 3.10 -19.01 6.79
CA GLY A 14 4.37 -19.75 6.90
C GLY A 14 5.56 -19.01 6.26
N VAL A 15 5.54 -17.68 6.29
CA VAL A 15 6.55 -16.82 5.63
C VAL A 15 7.62 -16.28 6.59
N LEU A 16 7.49 -16.58 7.88
CA LEU A 16 8.43 -16.14 8.91
C LEU A 16 9.39 -17.26 9.29
N PRO A 17 10.66 -16.95 9.59
CA PRO A 17 11.60 -17.93 10.12
C PRO A 17 11.27 -18.34 11.57
N GLY A 18 10.46 -17.55 12.29
CA GLY A 18 10.04 -17.79 13.67
C GLY A 18 8.51 -17.73 13.84
N ALA A 19 8.04 -17.76 15.09
CA ALA A 19 6.61 -17.77 15.38
C ALA A 19 5.94 -16.41 15.05
N ALA A 20 4.74 -16.44 14.46
CA ALA A 20 3.98 -15.23 14.14
C ALA A 20 3.65 -14.35 15.37
N GLY A 21 3.60 -14.93 16.56
CA GLY A 21 3.42 -14.20 17.82
C GLY A 21 4.57 -13.25 18.15
N GLU A 22 5.78 -13.52 17.66
CA GLU A 22 6.97 -12.68 17.87
C GLU A 22 7.03 -11.49 16.91
N ALA A 23 6.22 -11.52 15.84
CA ALA A 23 6.16 -10.43 14.89
C ALA A 23 5.52 -9.19 15.51
N ARG A 24 6.19 -8.04 15.39
CA ARG A 24 5.72 -6.77 15.94
C ARG A 24 4.82 -6.08 14.91
N LEU A 25 3.59 -5.75 15.32
CA LEU A 25 2.72 -4.92 14.50
C LEU A 25 3.32 -3.49 14.36
N LEU A 26 3.54 -3.06 13.13
CA LEU A 26 4.02 -1.72 12.78
C LEU A 26 2.87 -0.77 12.48
N ALA A 27 1.85 -1.25 11.77
CA ALA A 27 0.70 -0.46 11.36
C ALA A 27 -0.52 -1.36 11.11
N LEU A 28 -1.69 -0.85 11.44
CA LEU A 28 -2.98 -1.49 11.15
C LEU A 28 -3.89 -0.50 10.40
N GLY A 29 -3.85 -0.58 9.06
CA GLY A 29 -4.62 0.27 8.16
C GLY A 29 -5.21 -0.55 7.04
N GLU A 30 -5.03 -0.13 5.80
CA GLU A 30 -5.45 -0.93 4.62
C GLU A 30 -4.80 -2.32 4.58
N ASN A 31 -3.60 -2.43 5.14
CA ASN A 31 -2.92 -3.67 5.45
C ASN A 31 -2.60 -3.71 6.95
N ALA A 32 -2.52 -4.91 7.52
CA ALA A 32 -1.76 -5.14 8.75
C ALA A 32 -0.29 -5.36 8.36
N VAL A 33 0.63 -4.61 8.96
CA VAL A 33 2.05 -4.63 8.63
C VAL A 33 2.83 -5.12 9.84
N PHE A 34 3.55 -6.22 9.70
CA PHE A 34 4.31 -6.85 10.79
C PHE A 34 5.80 -6.85 10.48
N ALA A 35 6.64 -6.51 11.46
CA ALA A 35 8.08 -6.72 11.41
C ALA A 35 8.44 -8.05 12.08
N ALA A 36 9.34 -8.82 11.46
CA ALA A 36 9.87 -10.06 12.00
C ALA A 36 11.34 -10.20 11.56
N GLY A 37 12.28 -9.87 12.46
CA GLY A 37 13.70 -9.77 12.14
C GLY A 37 13.95 -8.77 11.00
N ASP A 38 14.63 -9.23 9.95
CA ASP A 38 14.97 -8.46 8.76
C ASP A 38 13.86 -8.46 7.69
N LEU A 39 12.66 -8.95 8.04
CA LEU A 39 11.51 -8.99 7.15
C LEU A 39 10.36 -8.10 7.65
N VAL A 40 9.57 -7.65 6.70
CA VAL A 40 8.26 -7.03 6.90
C VAL A 40 7.22 -7.81 6.11
N VAL A 41 6.14 -8.20 6.76
CA VAL A 41 5.01 -8.89 6.12
C VAL A 41 3.80 -7.97 6.11
N LYS A 42 3.20 -7.78 4.93
CA LYS A 42 1.94 -7.06 4.76
C LYS A 42 0.82 -8.07 4.52
N VAL A 43 -0.22 -8.02 5.36
CA VAL A 43 -1.45 -8.80 5.23
C VAL A 43 -2.58 -7.85 4.81
N GLY A 44 -3.09 -8.04 3.60
CA GLY A 44 -4.20 -7.25 3.06
C GLY A 44 -5.52 -7.61 3.72
N ARG A 45 -6.47 -6.67 3.73
CA ARG A 45 -7.76 -6.77 4.43
C ARG A 45 -8.81 -7.67 3.79
N ASP A 46 -8.70 -7.93 2.50
CA ASP A 46 -9.63 -8.76 1.74
C ASP A 46 -8.99 -9.27 0.44
N ALA A 47 -9.59 -10.29 -0.16
CA ALA A 47 -9.08 -10.95 -1.36
C ALA A 47 -9.03 -10.01 -2.58
N GLY A 48 -9.86 -8.96 -2.60
CA GLY A 48 -9.89 -7.97 -3.68
C GLY A 48 -8.61 -7.14 -3.79
N LEU A 49 -7.74 -7.18 -2.77
CA LEU A 49 -6.44 -6.50 -2.79
C LEU A 49 -5.32 -7.33 -3.45
N LEU A 50 -5.59 -8.55 -3.92
CA LEU A 50 -4.56 -9.43 -4.48
C LEU A 50 -3.90 -8.85 -5.73
N ASP A 51 -4.66 -8.33 -6.69
CA ASP A 51 -4.10 -7.75 -7.92
C ASP A 51 -3.31 -6.48 -7.64
N ARG A 52 -3.75 -5.69 -6.65
CA ARG A 52 -2.97 -4.56 -6.15
C ARG A 52 -1.64 -5.01 -5.55
N ALA A 53 -1.64 -6.08 -4.76
CA ALA A 53 -0.42 -6.63 -4.17
C ALA A 53 0.57 -7.11 -5.25
N ARG A 54 0.08 -7.77 -6.32
CA ARG A 54 0.89 -8.12 -7.51
C ARG A 54 1.50 -6.88 -8.16
N GLY A 55 0.70 -5.84 -8.37
CA GLY A 55 1.17 -4.57 -8.93
C GLY A 55 2.25 -3.90 -8.07
N GLU A 56 2.07 -3.87 -6.75
CA GLU A 56 3.05 -3.33 -5.81
C GLU A 56 4.38 -4.10 -5.87
N LEU A 57 4.35 -5.43 -5.97
CA LEU A 57 5.54 -6.26 -6.13
C LEU A 57 6.24 -6.02 -7.48
N GLY A 58 5.47 -5.95 -8.57
CA GLY A 58 6.01 -5.65 -9.90
C GLY A 58 6.67 -4.27 -9.98
N ILE A 59 6.08 -3.25 -9.36
CA ILE A 59 6.66 -1.91 -9.25
C ILE A 59 7.97 -1.95 -8.44
N ALA A 60 7.98 -2.66 -7.31
CA ALA A 60 9.18 -2.76 -6.48
C ALA A 60 10.32 -3.50 -7.18
N ALA A 61 10.01 -4.56 -7.94
CA ALA A 61 10.97 -5.29 -8.76
C ALA A 61 11.58 -4.37 -9.83
N TRP A 62 10.73 -3.70 -10.61
CA TRP A 62 11.19 -2.75 -11.65
C TRP A 62 12.04 -1.60 -11.09
N LEU A 63 11.62 -0.99 -9.97
CA LEU A 63 12.43 0.03 -9.30
C LEU A 63 13.79 -0.53 -8.84
N GLY A 64 13.82 -1.79 -8.42
CA GLY A 64 15.05 -2.49 -8.06
C GLY A 64 15.99 -2.71 -9.23
N GLU A 65 15.47 -3.20 -10.36
CA GLU A 65 16.20 -3.39 -11.61
C GLU A 65 16.74 -2.07 -12.17
N ALA A 66 15.98 -0.99 -12.00
CA ALA A 66 16.38 0.37 -12.39
C ALA A 66 17.42 1.01 -11.43
N GLY A 67 17.84 0.29 -10.38
CA GLY A 67 18.82 0.79 -9.41
C GLY A 67 18.26 1.84 -8.43
N PHE A 68 16.94 2.06 -8.41
CA PHE A 68 16.32 3.03 -7.50
C PHE A 68 16.27 2.47 -6.07
N PRO A 69 16.61 3.25 -5.02
CA PRO A 69 16.70 2.80 -3.63
C PRO A 69 15.32 2.63 -2.94
N ALA A 70 14.42 1.86 -3.55
CA ALA A 70 13.16 1.45 -2.95
C ALA A 70 13.32 0.22 -2.03
N VAL A 71 12.31 -0.03 -1.20
CA VAL A 71 12.17 -1.29 -0.48
C VAL A 71 12.14 -2.47 -1.45
N ARG A 72 12.75 -3.60 -1.06
CA ARG A 72 12.84 -4.81 -1.89
C ARG A 72 11.86 -5.86 -1.39
N ALA A 73 11.13 -6.48 -2.32
CA ALA A 73 10.35 -7.66 -2.01
C ALA A 73 11.30 -8.84 -1.73
N ALA A 74 11.00 -9.61 -0.69
CA ALA A 74 11.73 -10.84 -0.38
C ALA A 74 11.16 -12.05 -1.15
N GLU A 75 9.89 -11.96 -1.57
CA GLU A 75 9.22 -12.89 -2.46
C GLU A 75 8.64 -12.13 -3.65
N SER A 76 8.70 -12.70 -4.85
CA SER A 76 8.27 -12.03 -6.08
C SER A 76 6.75 -12.01 -6.27
N GLU A 77 6.02 -12.90 -5.58
CA GLU A 77 4.57 -13.08 -5.76
C GLU A 77 3.84 -12.98 -4.41
N PRO A 78 2.61 -12.46 -4.39
CA PRO A 78 1.79 -12.46 -3.19
C PRO A 78 1.19 -13.86 -2.97
N ARG A 79 1.06 -14.26 -1.71
CA ARG A 79 0.31 -15.46 -1.32
C ARG A 79 -1.12 -15.08 -0.97
N LEU A 80 -2.11 -15.84 -1.42
CA LEU A 80 -3.48 -15.68 -0.94
C LEU A 80 -3.71 -16.68 0.20
N VAL A 81 -3.77 -16.18 1.43
CA VAL A 81 -3.86 -16.99 2.65
C VAL A 81 -5.20 -16.67 3.32
N GLU A 82 -6.06 -17.67 3.41
CA GLU A 82 -7.41 -17.53 4.01
C GLU A 82 -8.20 -16.32 3.47
N GLY A 83 -8.08 -16.06 2.17
CA GLY A 83 -8.75 -14.93 1.50
C GLY A 83 -8.06 -13.57 1.68
N HIS A 84 -6.81 -13.52 2.15
CA HIS A 84 -6.06 -12.28 2.36
C HIS A 84 -4.71 -12.34 1.64
N PRO A 85 -4.35 -11.33 0.83
CA PRO A 85 -3.05 -11.29 0.17
C PRO A 85 -1.95 -11.01 1.20
N VAL A 86 -0.87 -11.79 1.14
CA VAL A 86 0.31 -11.69 1.99
C VAL A 86 1.52 -11.41 1.10
N THR A 87 2.26 -10.36 1.42
CA THR A 87 3.51 -10.01 0.72
C THR A 87 4.65 -9.84 1.72
N VAL A 88 5.85 -10.26 1.32
CA VAL A 88 7.04 -10.29 2.17
C VAL A 88 8.09 -9.35 1.59
N TRP A 89 8.68 -8.53 2.46
CA TRP A 89 9.57 -7.43 2.11
C TRP A 89 10.80 -7.47 3.00
N HIS A 90 11.95 -7.04 2.48
CA HIS A 90 13.11 -6.76 3.30
C HIS A 90 12.84 -5.51 4.16
N ARG A 91 13.12 -5.63 5.45
CA ARG A 91 13.01 -4.52 6.41
C ARG A 91 14.13 -3.51 6.14
N LEU A 92 13.77 -2.24 6.09
CA LEU A 92 14.76 -1.16 6.09
C LEU A 92 15.36 -1.00 7.50
N PRO A 93 16.67 -0.68 7.62
CA PRO A 93 17.26 -0.35 8.89
C PRO A 93 16.58 0.87 9.51
N ASP A 94 16.79 1.06 10.81
CA ASP A 94 16.29 2.24 11.49
C ASP A 94 16.92 3.51 10.87
N PRO A 95 16.16 4.61 10.75
CA PRO A 95 16.66 5.83 10.14
C PRO A 95 17.81 6.41 10.98
N VAL A 96 18.91 6.75 10.32
CA VAL A 96 20.10 7.33 10.98
C VAL A 96 19.88 8.77 11.46
N ARG A 97 18.89 9.46 10.88
CA ARG A 97 18.39 10.78 11.28
C ARG A 97 16.97 10.99 10.75
N PRO A 98 16.21 11.98 11.27
CA PRO A 98 14.97 12.40 10.64
C PRO A 98 15.18 12.81 9.17
N ALA A 99 14.21 12.44 8.32
CA ALA A 99 14.20 12.86 6.92
C ALA A 99 13.95 14.37 6.81
N VAL A 100 14.65 15.03 5.90
CA VAL A 100 14.48 16.44 5.56
C VAL A 100 13.94 16.57 4.13
N PRO A 101 13.33 17.71 3.75
CA PRO A 101 12.78 17.89 2.40
C PRO A 101 13.78 17.63 1.27
N GLY A 102 15.07 17.92 1.49
CA GLY A 102 16.14 17.64 0.54
C GLY A 102 16.29 16.15 0.20
N ASP A 103 16.15 15.26 1.19
CA ASP A 103 16.23 13.81 0.97
C ASP A 103 15.14 13.32 0.02
N LEU A 104 13.92 13.84 0.21
CA LEU A 104 12.79 13.53 -0.66
C LEU A 104 13.00 14.13 -2.06
N ALA A 105 13.48 15.38 -2.15
CA ALA A 105 13.70 16.04 -3.44
C ALA A 105 14.70 15.26 -4.32
N GLU A 106 15.76 14.71 -3.73
CA GLU A 106 16.73 13.87 -4.43
C GLU A 106 16.08 12.58 -4.97
N LEU A 107 15.34 11.86 -4.11
CA LEU A 107 14.61 10.65 -4.52
C LEU A 107 13.58 10.94 -5.62
N LEU A 108 12.89 12.07 -5.57
CA LEU A 108 11.94 12.49 -6.60
C LEU A 108 12.63 12.77 -7.94
N ARG A 109 13.81 13.40 -7.93
CA ARG A 109 14.59 13.59 -9.17
C ARG A 109 15.04 12.25 -9.75
N LEU A 110 15.51 11.34 -8.90
CA LEU A 110 15.96 10.02 -9.34
C LEU A 110 14.82 9.21 -9.97
N VAL A 111 13.66 9.13 -9.30
CA VAL A 111 12.53 8.35 -9.83
C VAL A 111 11.97 8.94 -11.12
N HIS A 112 11.96 10.27 -11.27
CA HIS A 112 11.49 10.93 -12.51
C HIS A 112 12.49 10.84 -13.67
N ALA A 113 13.76 10.51 -13.40
CA ALA A 113 14.76 10.28 -14.45
C ALA A 113 14.76 8.84 -14.99
N LEU A 114 14.01 7.93 -14.34
CA LEU A 114 13.89 6.55 -14.80
C LEU A 114 13.13 6.47 -16.14
N PRO A 115 13.42 5.47 -16.98
CA PRO A 115 12.57 5.18 -18.14
C PRO A 115 11.14 4.85 -17.67
N ALA A 116 10.15 4.97 -18.56
CA ALA A 116 8.81 4.49 -18.24
C ALA A 116 8.85 2.97 -17.91
N PRO A 117 8.05 2.49 -16.93
CA PRO A 117 7.98 1.08 -16.63
C PRO A 117 7.44 0.29 -17.84
N PRO A 118 7.82 -0.99 -18.01
CA PRO A 118 7.36 -1.84 -19.11
C PRO A 118 5.91 -2.32 -18.95
N PHE A 119 5.15 -1.71 -18.06
CA PHE A 119 3.76 -2.02 -17.75
C PHE A 119 2.96 -0.73 -17.51
N VAL A 120 1.64 -0.82 -17.64
CA VAL A 120 0.75 0.32 -17.45
C VAL A 120 0.58 0.60 -15.96
N LEU A 121 0.94 1.81 -15.54
CA LEU A 121 0.57 2.30 -14.20
C LEU A 121 -0.90 2.71 -14.19
N PRO A 122 -1.68 2.34 -13.16
CA PRO A 122 -3.07 2.77 -13.05
C PRO A 122 -3.14 4.29 -12.94
N ARG A 123 -4.21 4.89 -13.50
CA ARG A 123 -4.47 6.31 -13.34
C ARG A 123 -4.67 6.65 -11.87
N ARG A 124 -4.26 7.85 -11.47
CA ARG A 124 -4.51 8.37 -10.12
C ARG A 124 -5.97 8.79 -9.99
N GLU A 125 -6.79 7.93 -9.41
CA GLU A 125 -8.19 8.23 -9.10
C GLU A 125 -8.30 8.92 -7.73
N LEU A 126 -8.30 10.26 -7.71
CA LEU A 126 -8.29 11.06 -6.48
C LEU A 126 -9.46 10.76 -5.53
N LEU A 127 -10.61 10.39 -6.10
CA LEU A 127 -11.88 10.29 -5.39
C LEU A 127 -12.38 8.84 -5.23
N ALA A 128 -11.65 7.84 -5.74
CA ALA A 128 -12.08 6.44 -5.70
C ALA A 128 -12.22 5.87 -4.28
N GLY A 129 -11.49 6.42 -3.30
CA GLY A 129 -11.55 5.97 -1.91
C GLY A 129 -12.85 6.31 -1.16
N VAL A 130 -13.60 7.32 -1.63
CA VAL A 130 -14.71 7.92 -0.87
C VAL A 130 -15.78 6.89 -0.50
N GLU A 131 -16.25 6.07 -1.43
CA GLU A 131 -17.31 5.09 -1.13
C GLU A 131 -16.88 4.04 -0.14
N ARG A 132 -15.62 3.59 -0.27
CA ARG A 132 -15.09 2.61 0.66
C ARG A 132 -15.02 3.19 2.06
N TRP A 133 -14.56 4.44 2.21
CA TRP A 133 -14.49 5.09 3.52
C TRP A 133 -15.87 5.33 4.12
N LEU A 134 -16.86 5.77 3.33
CA LEU A 134 -18.24 5.92 3.80
C LEU A 134 -18.85 4.58 4.24
N ARG A 135 -18.64 3.50 3.48
CA ARG A 135 -19.09 2.15 3.91
C ARG A 135 -18.42 1.70 5.21
N LEU A 136 -17.12 1.93 5.35
CA LEU A 136 -16.38 1.56 6.56
C LEU A 136 -16.77 2.38 7.79
N ALA A 137 -17.16 3.65 7.59
CA ALA A 137 -17.64 4.50 8.67
C ALA A 137 -19.00 4.03 9.22
N GLY A 138 -19.82 3.36 8.40
CA GLY A 138 -21.15 2.90 8.80
C GLY A 138 -21.98 4.05 9.36
N ASP A 139 -22.56 3.83 10.55
CA ASP A 139 -23.42 4.81 11.22
C ASP A 139 -22.64 5.92 11.95
N ALA A 140 -21.30 5.91 11.91
CA ALA A 140 -20.49 6.99 12.47
C ALA A 140 -20.60 8.30 11.67
N VAL A 141 -21.13 8.23 10.44
CA VAL A 141 -21.42 9.40 9.59
C VAL A 141 -22.91 9.44 9.33
N ASP A 142 -23.54 10.57 9.66
CA ASP A 142 -24.96 10.81 9.39
C ASP A 142 -25.29 10.50 7.90
N PRO A 143 -26.37 9.75 7.61
CA PRO A 143 -26.75 9.42 6.25
C PRO A 143 -26.87 10.62 5.29
N ALA A 144 -27.34 11.78 5.77
CA ALA A 144 -27.43 13.00 4.98
C ALA A 144 -26.05 13.57 4.64
N HIS A 145 -25.09 13.50 5.57
CA HIS A 145 -23.71 13.89 5.30
C HIS A 145 -23.03 12.91 4.34
N ALA A 146 -23.28 11.60 4.47
CA ALA A 146 -22.76 10.61 3.54
C ALA A 146 -23.31 10.84 2.12
N ALA A 147 -24.61 11.16 1.99
CA ALA A 147 -25.22 11.50 0.70
C ALA A 147 -24.60 12.77 0.10
N TYR A 148 -24.43 13.82 0.89
CA TYR A 148 -23.77 15.05 0.46
C TYR A 148 -22.32 14.79 -0.03
N LEU A 149 -21.53 13.99 0.68
CA LEU A 149 -20.17 13.66 0.27
C LEU A 149 -20.12 12.87 -1.05
N ARG A 150 -21.09 11.98 -1.29
CA ARG A 150 -21.22 11.28 -2.58
C ARG A 150 -21.56 12.24 -3.71
N GLU A 151 -22.52 13.13 -3.50
CA GLU A 151 -22.89 14.16 -4.48
C GLU A 151 -21.69 15.04 -4.84
N ARG A 152 -20.91 15.49 -3.83
CA ARG A 152 -19.70 16.28 -4.06
C ARG A 152 -18.65 15.50 -4.85
N ARG A 153 -18.43 14.23 -4.51
CA ARG A 153 -17.52 13.34 -5.24
C ARG A 153 -17.92 13.24 -6.71
N ASP A 154 -19.19 12.98 -6.98
CA ASP A 154 -19.72 12.82 -8.34
C ASP A 154 -19.64 14.12 -9.13
N GLY A 155 -20.00 15.25 -8.51
CA GLY A 155 -19.89 16.57 -9.10
C GLY A 155 -18.45 16.97 -9.46
N PHE A 156 -17.44 16.42 -8.75
CA PHE A 156 -16.03 16.67 -9.05
C PHE A 156 -15.37 15.65 -9.96
N ALA A 157 -16.00 14.53 -10.28
CA ALA A 157 -15.36 13.46 -11.04
C ALA A 157 -14.86 13.95 -12.41
N ALA A 158 -15.70 14.69 -13.15
CA ALA A 158 -15.32 15.25 -14.45
C ALA A 158 -14.23 16.33 -14.33
N ALA A 159 -14.34 17.23 -13.34
CA ALA A 159 -13.37 18.28 -13.10
C ALA A 159 -11.99 17.71 -12.71
N ALA A 160 -11.98 16.69 -11.84
CA ALA A 160 -10.76 16.00 -11.42
C ALA A 160 -10.08 15.26 -12.59
N ALA A 161 -10.86 14.62 -13.46
CA ALA A 161 -10.34 13.92 -14.64
C ALA A 161 -9.72 14.88 -15.69
N ALA A 162 -10.20 16.13 -15.73
CA ALA A 162 -9.69 17.18 -16.62
C ALA A 162 -8.44 17.91 -16.08
N LEU A 163 -8.02 17.65 -14.84
CA LEU A 163 -6.84 18.28 -14.28
C LEU A 163 -5.59 17.83 -15.04
N THR A 164 -4.84 18.81 -15.56
CA THR A 164 -3.50 18.59 -16.10
C THR A 164 -2.49 19.00 -15.04
N PRO A 165 -1.70 18.06 -14.48
CA PRO A 165 -0.65 18.41 -13.53
C PRO A 165 0.36 19.34 -14.20
N HIS A 166 0.56 20.52 -13.62
CA HIS A 166 1.64 21.41 -14.02
C HIS A 166 2.83 21.18 -13.08
N LEU A 167 3.87 20.52 -13.57
CA LEU A 167 5.15 20.45 -12.88
C LEU A 167 6.01 21.60 -13.44
N PRO A 168 6.46 22.56 -12.60
CA PRO A 168 7.34 23.63 -13.03
C PRO A 168 8.72 23.12 -13.47
#